data_AF-A0A8H7ZVS3-F1
#
_entry.id   AF-A0A8H7ZVS3-F1
#
_cell.length_a   1.000
_cell.length_b   1.000
_cell.length_c   1.000
_cell.angle_alpha   90.00
_cell.angle_beta   90.00
_cell.angle_gamma   90.00
#
_symmetry.space_group_name_H-M   'P 1'
#
loop_
_entity.id
_entity.type
_entity.pdbx_description
1 polymer ?
#
loop_
_entity_poly.entity_id
_entity_poly.type
_entity_poly.pdbx_seq_one_letter_code
_entity_poly.pdbx_strand_id
1 'polypeptide(L)'
;MARYDVIITTYSLVANEHPAREKGGKDAGRASEDRPFGPLFDIHYHRIILDEAHTIKNRNTQVAIACCSLKAEKRWCLSGTPIQNNLDELFSLVRFLRIEPYNDSRWFNEKILVPVKSANPRKGFHRLQVFLKAICLRRTKDAEVDGRKVLELVPRNVEILSADFSPEERAFYKGLEAKARVRFNRYLKEGTAMKNYSHILVLLLRLRQACCHPHLLKHEFVDVLPGDEDAHDAGDDSRVRRDGAGSQAELVERMDPEVGPSTYPGSSSSAAGSAPDAEGVDDNMVVETTKKLCGSQEVFLSSTKLDRMIEAIHKSRRNFPGEKIIVFSQFTRLVRILLRCGFFD
;
A
#
# COMPACT_ATOMS: atom_id res chain seq x y z
N MET A 1 16.93 27.70 -19.68
CA MET A 1 15.57 27.13 -19.82
C MET A 1 14.63 28.01 -20.64
N ALA A 2 14.78 29.33 -20.69
CA ALA A 2 13.95 30.26 -21.49
C ALA A 2 13.98 30.09 -23.03
N ARG A 3 14.65 29.05 -23.56
CA ARG A 3 14.68 28.72 -24.99
C ARG A 3 13.70 27.62 -25.38
N TYR A 4 13.06 26.96 -24.40
CA TYR A 4 12.19 25.82 -24.63
C TYR A 4 10.75 26.18 -24.29
N ASP A 5 9.82 25.76 -25.15
CA ASP A 5 8.38 25.97 -24.94
C ASP A 5 7.78 24.99 -23.91
N VAL A 6 8.36 23.80 -23.81
CA VAL A 6 7.90 22.73 -22.92
C VAL A 6 9.09 22.14 -22.17
N ILE A 7 8.94 22.01 -20.86
CA ILE A 7 9.93 21.38 -19.97
C ILE A 7 9.27 20.17 -19.34
N ILE A 8 9.85 18.99 -19.55
CA ILE A 8 9.43 17.74 -18.91
C ILE A 8 10.44 17.40 -17.84
N THR A 9 9.97 17.15 -16.62
CA THR A 9 10.80 16.86 -15.45
C THR A 9 10.12 15.84 -14.55
N THR A 10 10.83 15.38 -13.52
CA THR A 10 10.32 14.44 -12.53
C THR A 10 10.06 15.14 -11.20
N TYR A 11 9.11 14.60 -10.43
CA TYR A 11 8.82 15.05 -9.07
C TYR A 11 10.07 15.08 -8.18
N SER A 12 10.96 14.08 -8.32
CA SER A 12 12.20 14.00 -7.55
C SER A 12 13.15 15.15 -7.87
N LEU A 13 13.28 15.53 -9.16
CA LEU A 13 14.14 16.66 -9.53
C LEU A 13 13.59 17.98 -8.99
N VAL A 14 12.28 18.22 -9.14
CA VAL A 14 11.62 19.41 -8.58
C VAL A 14 11.79 19.50 -7.07
N ALA A 15 11.68 18.37 -6.36
CA ALA A 15 11.88 18.30 -4.92
C ALA A 15 13.33 18.57 -4.49
N ASN A 16 14.31 18.09 -5.27
CA ASN A 16 15.74 18.28 -5.02
C ASN A 16 16.19 19.72 -5.27
N GLU A 17 15.58 20.40 -6.24
CA GLU A 17 15.84 21.81 -6.54
C GLU A 17 15.12 22.77 -5.59
N HIS A 18 14.18 22.30 -4.80
CA HIS A 18 13.60 23.10 -3.72
C HIS A 18 14.52 23.02 -2.49
N PRO A 19 14.83 24.14 -1.81
CA PRO A 19 15.63 24.12 -0.59
C PRO A 19 15.01 23.15 0.42
N ALA A 20 15.85 22.29 0.98
CA ALA A 20 15.41 21.23 1.87
C ALA A 20 14.84 21.86 3.14
N ARG A 21 13.67 21.38 3.59
CA ARG A 21 13.19 21.68 4.93
C ARG A 21 14.07 20.90 5.91
N GLU A 22 14.89 21.59 6.71
CA GLU A 22 15.63 20.94 7.80
C GLU A 22 14.63 20.19 8.69
N LYS A 23 14.82 18.87 8.83
CA LYS A 23 14.09 18.09 9.82
C LYS A 23 14.58 18.57 11.17
N GLY A 24 13.66 19.05 12.02
CA GLY A 24 13.97 19.56 13.36
C GLY A 24 14.57 18.49 14.29
N GLY A 25 15.86 18.22 14.10
CA GLY A 25 16.74 17.58 15.07
C GLY A 25 17.31 18.63 16.02
N LYS A 26 17.93 18.18 17.12
CA LYS A 26 18.52 19.05 18.16
C LYS A 26 19.62 20.00 17.66
N ASP A 27 20.03 19.88 16.39
CA ASP A 27 20.96 20.76 15.69
C ASP A 27 20.25 21.82 14.81
N ALA A 28 18.98 22.12 15.06
CA ALA A 28 18.21 23.18 14.39
C ALA A 28 18.66 24.62 14.75
N GLY A 29 19.95 24.79 15.11
CA GLY A 29 20.56 26.06 15.53
C GLY A 29 21.54 26.65 14.51
N ARG A 30 21.75 26.00 13.36
CA ARG A 30 22.45 26.60 12.21
C ARG A 30 21.59 26.39 10.98
N ALA A 31 20.68 27.32 10.77
CA ALA A 31 19.93 27.40 9.53
C ALA A 31 20.91 27.36 8.36
N SER A 32 20.78 26.36 7.49
CA SER A 32 21.27 26.45 6.12
C SER A 32 20.39 27.44 5.35
N GLU A 33 20.47 28.72 5.70
CA GLU A 33 19.82 29.84 5.00
C GLU A 33 20.33 30.02 3.55
N ASP A 34 21.36 29.27 3.14
CA ASP A 34 22.14 29.52 1.92
C ASP A 34 21.95 28.51 0.78
N ARG A 35 20.96 27.59 0.81
CA ARG A 35 20.67 26.82 -0.42
C ARG A 35 19.68 27.60 -1.29
N PRO A 36 20.13 28.25 -2.39
CA PRO A 36 19.21 28.91 -3.30
C PRO A 36 18.29 27.88 -3.95
N PHE A 37 17.11 28.32 -4.36
CA PHE A 37 16.27 27.51 -5.22
C PHE A 37 17.02 27.16 -6.51
N GLY A 38 16.77 25.96 -7.02
CA GLY A 38 17.25 25.56 -8.33
C GLY A 38 16.58 26.34 -9.47
N PRO A 39 17.14 26.25 -10.68
CA PRO A 39 16.72 27.03 -11.84
C PRO A 39 15.24 26.83 -12.22
N LEU A 40 14.61 25.70 -11.83
CA LEU A 40 13.18 25.48 -12.08
C LEU A 40 12.29 26.49 -11.36
N PHE A 41 12.74 27.15 -10.29
CA PHE A 41 11.95 28.07 -9.47
C PHE A 41 12.10 29.55 -9.86
N ASP A 42 13.10 29.86 -10.69
CA ASP A 42 13.34 31.21 -11.22
C ASP A 42 12.40 31.55 -12.39
N ILE A 43 11.71 30.54 -12.93
CA ILE A 43 10.85 30.66 -14.10
C ILE A 43 9.39 30.87 -13.65
N HIS A 44 8.72 31.83 -14.28
CA HIS A 44 7.27 31.95 -14.21
C HIS A 44 6.63 31.16 -15.36
N TYR A 45 6.03 30.02 -15.04
CA TYR A 45 5.43 29.15 -16.07
C TYR A 45 4.05 29.65 -16.47
N HIS A 46 3.72 29.60 -17.77
CA HIS A 46 2.34 29.81 -18.19
C HIS A 46 1.41 28.68 -17.67
N ARG A 47 1.89 27.43 -17.65
CA ARG A 47 1.14 26.29 -17.12
C ARG A 47 2.04 25.25 -16.46
N ILE A 48 1.59 24.69 -15.34
CA ILE A 48 2.15 23.48 -14.74
C ILE A 48 1.12 22.36 -14.81
N ILE A 49 1.53 21.19 -15.28
CA ILE A 49 0.70 19.99 -15.36
C ILE A 49 1.37 18.91 -14.50
N LEU A 50 0.65 18.43 -13.50
CA LEU A 50 1.07 17.30 -12.67
C LEU A 50 0.43 16.03 -13.21
N ASP A 51 1.24 15.11 -13.74
CA ASP A 51 0.77 13.77 -14.08
C ASP A 51 0.85 12.83 -12.87
N GLU A 52 -0.10 11.92 -12.76
CA GLU A 52 -0.34 11.11 -11.56
C GLU A 52 -0.30 11.96 -10.27
N ALA A 53 -1.11 13.02 -10.25
CA ALA A 53 -1.09 14.05 -9.21
C ALA A 53 -1.33 13.52 -7.79
N HIS A 54 -1.82 12.29 -7.63
CA HIS A 54 -1.86 11.60 -6.34
C HIS A 54 -0.46 11.44 -5.71
N THR A 55 0.62 11.63 -6.47
CA THR A 55 2.01 11.70 -5.98
C THR A 55 2.22 12.78 -4.91
N ILE A 56 1.50 13.90 -4.97
CA ILE A 56 1.59 14.99 -3.98
C ILE A 56 0.55 14.90 -2.88
N LYS A 57 -0.12 13.75 -2.68
CA LYS A 57 -1.24 13.62 -1.73
C LYS A 57 -0.94 14.08 -0.29
N ASN A 58 0.30 13.91 0.16
CA ASN A 58 0.72 14.35 1.49
C ASN A 58 1.39 15.73 1.42
N ARG A 59 0.66 16.75 1.89
CA ARG A 59 1.06 18.17 1.85
C ARG A 59 2.39 18.48 2.56
N ASN A 60 2.82 17.62 3.49
CA ASN A 60 4.02 17.84 4.30
C ASN A 60 5.28 17.29 3.61
N THR A 61 5.14 16.57 2.50
CA THR A 61 6.28 16.02 1.77
C THR A 61 7.03 17.13 1.03
N GLN A 62 8.35 16.97 0.90
CA GLN A 62 9.18 17.90 0.13
C GLN A 62 8.66 18.04 -1.31
N VAL A 63 8.19 16.94 -1.92
CA VAL A 63 7.63 16.94 -3.27
C VAL A 63 6.39 17.84 -3.35
N ALA A 64 5.42 17.68 -2.44
CA ALA A 64 4.20 18.49 -2.45
C ALA A 64 4.50 19.97 -2.22
N ILE A 65 5.40 20.27 -1.27
CA ILE A 65 5.85 21.64 -1.00
C ILE A 65 6.50 22.24 -2.25
N ALA A 66 7.47 21.53 -2.84
CA ALA A 66 8.19 21.97 -4.03
C ALA A 66 7.26 22.25 -5.21
N CYS A 67 6.34 21.34 -5.52
CA CYS A 67 5.37 21.52 -6.60
C CYS A 67 4.43 22.72 -6.34
N CYS A 68 4.02 22.97 -5.10
CA CYS A 68 3.21 24.12 -4.74
C CYS A 68 3.96 25.46 -4.86
N SER A 69 5.28 25.45 -4.58
CA SER A 69 6.15 26.63 -4.60
C SER A 69 6.49 27.13 -6.01
N LEU A 70 6.44 26.26 -7.04
CA LEU A 70 6.64 26.68 -8.43
C LEU A 70 5.67 27.82 -8.81
N LYS A 71 6.12 28.79 -9.60
CA LYS A 71 5.31 29.96 -9.98
C LYS A 71 4.62 29.70 -11.32
N ALA A 72 3.30 29.82 -11.39
CA ALA A 72 2.57 29.64 -12.64
C ALA A 72 1.20 30.33 -12.68
N GLU A 73 0.75 30.67 -13.89
CA GLU A 73 -0.59 31.23 -14.15
C GLU A 73 -1.68 30.13 -14.12
N LYS A 74 -1.45 29.00 -14.81
CA LYS A 74 -2.42 27.91 -14.94
C LYS A 74 -1.89 26.61 -14.33
N ARG A 75 -2.75 25.82 -13.71
CA ARG A 75 -2.35 24.59 -13.00
C ARG A 75 -3.34 23.47 -13.23
N TRP A 76 -2.84 22.32 -13.67
CA TRP A 76 -3.66 21.13 -13.89
C TRP A 76 -3.10 19.93 -13.12
N CYS A 77 -4.02 19.11 -12.62
CA CYS A 77 -3.74 17.81 -12.02
C CYS A 77 -4.37 16.73 -12.90
N LEU A 78 -3.57 15.81 -13.40
CA LEU A 78 -4.01 14.62 -14.11
C LEU A 78 -3.85 13.43 -13.16
N SER A 79 -4.93 12.70 -12.91
CA SER A 79 -4.90 11.50 -12.07
C SER A 79 -6.12 10.64 -12.34
N GLY A 80 -5.91 9.33 -12.53
CA GLY A 80 -7.01 8.37 -12.56
C GLY A 80 -7.64 8.10 -11.19
N THR A 81 -6.89 8.36 -10.11
CA THR A 81 -7.28 8.10 -8.71
C THR A 81 -6.94 9.30 -7.81
N PRO A 82 -7.70 10.40 -7.88
CA PRO A 82 -7.36 11.63 -7.15
C PRO A 82 -7.45 11.50 -5.62
N ILE A 83 -8.16 10.50 -5.11
CA ILE A 83 -8.32 10.21 -3.67
C ILE A 83 -8.02 8.72 -3.47
N GLN A 84 -7.08 8.40 -2.57
CA GLN A 84 -6.67 7.01 -2.30
C GLN A 84 -7.06 6.56 -0.90
N ASN A 85 -6.54 7.22 0.14
CA ASN A 85 -6.69 6.74 1.51
C ASN A 85 -7.70 7.55 2.32
N ASN A 86 -7.61 8.87 2.27
CA ASN A 86 -8.45 9.77 3.06
C ASN A 86 -8.76 11.05 2.30
N LEU A 87 -9.80 11.77 2.74
CA LEU A 87 -10.22 13.02 2.12
C LEU A 87 -9.25 14.18 2.38
N ASP A 88 -8.36 14.05 3.35
CA ASP A 88 -7.36 15.08 3.66
C ASP A 88 -6.31 15.16 2.52
N GLU A 89 -6.12 14.08 1.75
CA GLU A 89 -5.27 14.03 0.53
C GLU A 89 -5.75 15.03 -0.55
N LEU A 90 -7.05 15.30 -0.62
CA LEU A 90 -7.62 16.26 -1.58
C LEU A 90 -7.11 17.68 -1.34
N PHE A 91 -6.83 18.04 -0.07
CA PHE A 91 -6.34 19.37 0.27
C PHE A 91 -5.03 19.69 -0.46
N SER A 92 -4.13 18.71 -0.60
CA SER A 92 -2.85 18.95 -1.27
C SER A 92 -3.04 19.33 -2.74
N LEU A 93 -3.99 18.67 -3.42
CA LEU A 93 -4.35 19.02 -4.80
C LEU A 93 -5.01 20.39 -4.89
N VAL A 94 -5.95 20.70 -3.99
CA VAL A 94 -6.64 22.00 -3.95
C VAL A 94 -5.66 23.15 -3.69
N ARG A 95 -4.70 22.94 -2.77
CA ARG A 95 -3.62 23.88 -2.48
C ARG A 95 -2.74 24.09 -3.70
N PHE A 96 -2.34 23.02 -4.39
CA PHE A 96 -1.57 23.13 -5.62
C PHE A 96 -2.34 23.92 -6.68
N LEU A 97 -3.62 23.62 -6.91
CA LEU A 97 -4.48 24.31 -7.89
C LEU A 97 -4.78 25.77 -7.53
N ARG A 98 -4.47 26.21 -6.30
CA ARG A 98 -4.71 27.58 -5.78
C ARG A 98 -6.18 28.00 -5.85
N ILE A 99 -7.10 27.09 -5.52
CA ILE A 99 -8.54 27.38 -5.49
C ILE A 99 -8.90 28.15 -4.21
N GLU A 100 -9.06 29.46 -4.30
CA GLU A 100 -9.46 30.29 -3.16
C GLU A 100 -10.95 30.12 -2.83
N PRO A 101 -11.35 30.22 -1.54
CA PRO A 101 -10.51 30.31 -0.33
C PRO A 101 -10.02 28.93 0.18
N TYR A 102 -10.32 27.85 -0.56
CA TYR A 102 -10.11 26.46 -0.13
C TYR A 102 -8.66 25.97 -0.20
N ASN A 103 -7.76 26.75 -0.79
CA ASN A 103 -6.31 26.55 -0.74
C ASN A 103 -5.74 26.78 0.68
N ASP A 104 -6.49 27.45 1.55
CA ASP A 104 -6.20 27.56 2.98
C ASP A 104 -6.73 26.35 3.76
N SER A 105 -5.88 25.76 4.61
CA SER A 105 -6.22 24.55 5.36
C SER A 105 -7.36 24.75 6.35
N ARG A 106 -7.55 25.95 6.91
CA ARG A 106 -8.60 26.25 7.88
C ARG A 106 -9.95 26.24 7.17
N TRP A 107 -10.05 26.95 6.05
CA TRP A 107 -11.27 27.00 5.23
C TRP A 107 -11.64 25.63 4.67
N PHE A 108 -10.67 24.89 4.13
CA PHE A 108 -10.92 23.54 3.63
C PHE A 108 -11.40 22.60 4.74
N ASN A 109 -10.76 22.65 5.91
CA ASN A 109 -11.15 21.80 7.03
C ASN A 109 -12.57 22.12 7.52
N GLU A 110 -12.84 23.39 7.83
CA GLU A 110 -14.13 23.82 8.38
C GLU A 110 -15.29 23.61 7.40
N LYS A 111 -15.10 23.91 6.11
CA LYS A 111 -16.19 23.89 5.13
C LYS A 111 -16.36 22.56 4.41
N ILE A 112 -15.30 21.75 4.27
CA ILE A 112 -15.33 20.49 3.52
C ILE A 112 -15.13 19.28 4.43
N LEU A 113 -14.02 19.21 5.19
CA LEU A 113 -13.68 18.00 5.95
C LEU A 113 -14.57 17.76 7.18
N VAL A 114 -14.76 18.79 8.03
CA VAL A 114 -15.57 18.70 9.24
C VAL A 114 -17.01 18.27 8.93
N PRO A 115 -17.72 18.84 7.94
CA PRO A 115 -19.06 18.40 7.59
C PRO A 115 -19.14 16.95 7.14
N VAL A 116 -18.12 16.44 6.44
CA VAL A 116 -18.08 15.04 6.01
C VAL A 116 -17.86 14.08 7.17
N LYS A 117 -17.10 14.52 8.19
CA LYS A 117 -16.83 13.76 9.43
C LYS A 117 -17.88 13.99 10.53
N SER A 118 -18.91 14.80 10.27
CA SER A 118 -19.93 15.18 11.27
C SER A 118 -21.03 14.14 11.45
N ALA A 119 -21.90 14.32 12.46
CA ALA A 119 -23.05 13.46 12.73
C ALA A 119 -24.06 13.35 11.57
N ASN A 120 -24.01 14.25 10.57
CA ASN A 120 -24.81 14.12 9.34
C ASN A 120 -23.91 14.11 8.07
N PRO A 121 -23.25 12.97 7.77
CA PRO A 121 -22.31 12.87 6.66
C PRO A 121 -22.94 13.15 5.29
N ARG A 122 -24.24 12.89 5.11
CA ARG A 122 -24.93 13.05 3.82
C ARG A 122 -24.84 14.49 3.31
N LYS A 123 -25.08 15.48 4.17
CA LYS A 123 -24.97 16.90 3.82
C LYS A 123 -23.51 17.27 3.52
N GLY A 124 -22.55 16.72 4.26
CA GLY A 124 -21.12 16.90 4.02
C GLY A 124 -20.68 16.37 2.66
N PHE A 125 -21.06 15.13 2.32
CA PHE A 125 -20.75 14.53 1.02
C PHE A 125 -21.40 15.27 -0.14
N HIS A 126 -22.64 15.74 0.01
CA HIS A 126 -23.29 16.55 -1.02
C HIS A 126 -22.50 17.84 -1.31
N ARG A 127 -22.03 18.53 -0.26
CA ARG A 127 -21.18 19.72 -0.42
C ARG A 127 -19.85 19.38 -1.11
N LEU A 128 -19.20 18.29 -0.71
CA LEU A 128 -17.98 17.82 -1.34
C LEU A 128 -18.20 17.48 -2.84
N GLN A 129 -19.33 16.86 -3.18
CA GLN A 129 -19.68 16.57 -4.58
C GLN A 129 -19.86 17.85 -5.40
N VAL A 130 -20.55 18.86 -4.87
CA VAL A 130 -20.71 20.15 -5.54
C VAL A 130 -19.36 20.83 -5.75
N PHE A 131 -18.51 20.83 -4.72
CA PHE A 131 -17.15 21.36 -4.81
C PHE A 131 -16.34 20.65 -5.90
N LEU A 132 -16.30 19.31 -5.88
CA LEU A 132 -15.57 18.52 -6.88
C LEU A 132 -16.11 18.70 -8.29
N LYS A 133 -17.43 18.85 -8.48
CA LYS A 133 -18.02 19.13 -9.80
C LYS A 133 -17.55 20.45 -10.40
N ALA A 134 -17.22 21.44 -9.57
CA ALA A 134 -16.72 22.73 -10.04
C ALA A 134 -15.24 22.69 -10.47
N ILE A 135 -14.43 21.80 -9.86
CA ILE A 135 -12.96 21.80 -10.05
C ILE A 135 -12.42 20.57 -10.77
N CYS A 136 -13.22 19.52 -10.93
CA CYS A 136 -12.80 18.26 -11.52
C CYS A 136 -13.71 17.87 -12.69
N LEU A 137 -13.07 17.47 -13.79
CA LEU A 137 -13.72 16.73 -14.86
C LEU A 137 -13.35 15.25 -14.72
N ARG A 138 -14.34 14.40 -14.43
CA ARG A 138 -14.15 12.95 -14.37
C ARG A 138 -15.16 12.26 -15.28
N ARG A 139 -14.66 11.45 -16.20
CA ARG A 139 -15.47 10.60 -17.09
C ARG A 139 -15.20 9.13 -16.78
N THR A 140 -16.21 8.29 -16.92
CA THR A 140 -16.07 6.83 -16.89
C THR A 140 -15.79 6.32 -18.29
N LYS A 141 -15.32 5.07 -18.41
CA LYS A 141 -15.11 4.44 -19.72
C LYS A 141 -16.41 4.28 -20.51
N ASP A 142 -17.53 4.17 -19.80
CA ASP A 142 -18.88 4.06 -20.36
C ASP A 142 -19.55 5.42 -20.59
N ALA A 143 -18.83 6.53 -20.40
CA ALA A 143 -19.41 7.86 -20.61
C ALA A 143 -19.77 8.08 -22.08
N GLU A 144 -20.89 8.73 -22.31
CA GLU A 144 -21.33 9.20 -23.62
C GLU A 144 -21.06 10.70 -23.74
N VAL A 145 -20.50 11.11 -24.88
CA VAL A 145 -20.30 12.51 -25.24
C VAL A 145 -20.97 12.70 -26.59
N ASP A 146 -21.91 13.65 -26.66
CA ASP A 146 -22.68 13.95 -27.88
C ASP A 146 -23.41 12.73 -28.48
N GLY A 147 -23.97 11.88 -27.61
CA GLY A 147 -24.73 10.69 -27.99
C GLY A 147 -23.88 9.52 -28.49
N ARG A 148 -22.55 9.59 -28.35
CA ARG A 148 -21.61 8.51 -28.70
C ARG A 148 -20.81 8.09 -27.49
N LYS A 149 -20.62 6.79 -27.31
CA LYS A 149 -19.70 6.28 -26.29
C LYS A 149 -18.30 6.81 -26.57
N VAL A 150 -17.66 7.37 -25.54
CA VAL A 150 -16.29 7.91 -25.67
C VAL A 150 -15.32 6.80 -26.06
N LEU A 151 -15.57 5.56 -25.60
CA LEU A 151 -14.77 4.38 -25.92
C LEU A 151 -15.69 3.18 -26.16
N GLU A 152 -15.42 2.43 -27.22
CA GLU A 152 -16.00 1.11 -27.47
C GLU A 152 -15.05 0.05 -26.93
N LEU A 153 -15.31 -0.43 -25.71
CA LEU A 153 -14.49 -1.46 -25.07
C LEU A 153 -15.24 -2.79 -25.00
N VAL A 154 -14.54 -3.88 -25.25
CA VAL A 154 -15.03 -5.23 -24.99
C VAL A 154 -15.24 -5.40 -23.47
N PRO A 155 -16.32 -6.08 -23.03
CA PRO A 155 -16.56 -6.33 -21.61
C PRO A 155 -15.37 -6.97 -20.92
N ARG A 156 -15.02 -6.46 -19.74
CA ARG A 156 -13.97 -7.05 -18.90
C ARG A 156 -14.51 -8.30 -18.20
N ASN A 157 -13.95 -9.47 -18.51
CA ASN A 157 -14.17 -10.68 -17.72
C ASN A 157 -13.20 -10.73 -16.53
N VAL A 158 -13.69 -11.08 -15.34
CA VAL A 158 -12.89 -11.23 -14.12
C VAL A 158 -13.14 -12.61 -13.54
N GLU A 159 -12.15 -13.49 -13.65
CA GLU A 159 -12.17 -14.83 -13.07
C GLU A 159 -11.28 -14.86 -11.82
N ILE A 160 -11.85 -15.27 -10.68
CA ILE A 160 -11.09 -15.42 -9.41
C ILE A 160 -10.75 -16.89 -9.25
N LEU A 161 -9.45 -17.21 -9.29
CA LEU A 161 -8.95 -18.57 -9.09
C LEU A 161 -8.57 -18.75 -7.63
N SER A 162 -9.30 -19.61 -6.92
CA SER A 162 -8.96 -20.03 -5.56
C SER A 162 -7.95 -21.17 -5.59
N ALA A 163 -6.98 -21.14 -4.68
CA ALA A 163 -5.96 -22.17 -4.51
C ALA A 163 -5.89 -22.57 -3.04
N ASP A 164 -6.02 -23.87 -2.77
CA ASP A 164 -5.82 -24.42 -1.43
C ASP A 164 -4.35 -24.78 -1.24
N PHE A 165 -3.81 -24.49 -0.06
CA PHE A 165 -2.46 -24.90 0.30
C PHE A 165 -2.29 -26.41 0.27
N SER A 166 -1.12 -26.85 -0.19
CA SER A 166 -0.68 -28.23 -0.01
C SER A 166 -0.55 -28.56 1.48
N PRO A 167 -0.54 -29.84 1.88
CA PRO A 167 -0.34 -30.22 3.27
C PRO A 167 0.93 -29.59 3.88
N GLU A 168 2.01 -29.52 3.11
CA GLU A 168 3.30 -28.96 3.50
C GLU A 168 3.22 -27.44 3.67
N GLU A 169 2.63 -26.73 2.70
CA GLU A 169 2.41 -25.28 2.76
C GLU A 169 1.49 -24.90 3.93
N ARG A 170 0.45 -25.70 4.17
CA ARG A 170 -0.50 -25.48 5.26
C ARG A 170 0.17 -25.67 6.61
N ALA A 171 1.02 -26.69 6.76
CA ALA A 171 1.81 -26.89 7.97
C ALA A 171 2.76 -25.71 8.22
N PHE A 172 3.46 -25.26 7.18
CA PHE A 172 4.33 -24.10 7.24
C PHE A 172 3.56 -22.81 7.63
N TYR A 173 2.44 -22.54 6.98
CA TYR A 173 1.59 -21.38 7.27
C TYR A 173 1.06 -21.40 8.70
N LYS A 174 0.54 -22.54 9.17
CA LYS A 174 0.04 -22.69 10.55
C LYS A 174 1.14 -22.46 11.58
N GLY A 175 2.36 -22.93 11.32
CA GLY A 175 3.51 -22.67 12.19
C GLY A 175 3.84 -21.18 12.28
N LEU A 176 3.81 -20.46 11.15
CA LEU A 176 4.03 -19.02 11.11
C LEU A 176 2.89 -18.24 11.79
N GLU A 177 1.64 -18.66 11.56
CA GLU A 177 0.44 -18.08 12.18
C GLU A 177 0.46 -18.23 13.70
N ALA A 178 0.81 -19.41 14.21
CA ALA A 178 0.93 -19.65 15.65
C ALA A 178 1.95 -18.68 16.29
N LYS A 179 3.12 -18.52 15.68
CA LYS A 179 4.15 -17.56 16.12
C LYS A 179 3.67 -16.11 16.08
N ALA A 180 3.00 -15.72 14.99
CA ALA A 180 2.43 -14.39 14.86
C ALA A 180 1.37 -14.12 15.93
N ARG A 181 0.51 -15.11 16.21
CA ARG A 181 -0.55 -15.02 17.23
C ARG A 181 0.00 -14.89 18.64
N VAL A 182 1.04 -15.65 19.01
CA VAL A 182 1.69 -15.51 20.34
C VAL A 182 2.20 -14.08 20.56
N ARG A 183 2.87 -13.51 19.56
CA ARG A 183 3.41 -12.13 19.64
C ARG A 183 2.34 -11.06 19.66
N PHE A 184 1.32 -11.22 18.82
CA PHE A 184 0.19 -10.32 18.82
C PHE A 184 -0.52 -10.33 20.19
N ASN A 185 -0.73 -11.52 20.75
CA ASN A 185 -1.31 -11.67 22.09
C ASN A 185 -0.43 -11.04 23.18
N ARG A 186 0.90 -11.09 23.06
CA ARG A 186 1.82 -10.35 23.95
C ARG A 186 1.54 -8.84 23.90
N TYR A 187 1.48 -8.25 22.70
CA TYR A 187 1.18 -6.83 22.54
C TYR A 187 -0.22 -6.43 23.02
N LEU A 188 -1.21 -7.32 22.88
CA LEU A 188 -2.55 -7.09 23.42
C LEU A 188 -2.56 -7.10 24.95
N LYS A 189 -1.92 -8.10 25.58
CA LYS A 189 -1.84 -8.22 27.04
C LYS A 189 -1.14 -7.03 27.68
N GLU A 190 -0.10 -6.51 27.02
CA GLU A 190 0.63 -5.32 27.47
C GLU A 190 -0.09 -3.99 27.16
N GLY A 191 -1.20 -4.02 26.40
CA GLY A 191 -1.87 -2.80 25.92
C GLY A 191 -1.02 -1.98 24.94
N THR A 192 0.01 -2.57 24.34
CA THR A 192 0.98 -1.91 23.47
C THR A 192 0.72 -2.12 21.98
N ALA A 193 -0.39 -2.77 21.60
CA ALA A 193 -0.72 -3.08 20.20
C ALA A 193 -0.64 -1.86 19.26
N MET A 194 -1.18 -0.71 19.67
CA MET A 194 -1.13 0.52 18.87
C MET A 194 0.27 1.13 18.78
N LYS A 195 1.09 0.98 19.83
CA LYS A 195 2.51 1.41 19.81
C LYS A 195 3.34 0.52 18.89
N ASN A 196 3.02 -0.78 18.86
CA ASN A 196 3.70 -1.80 18.07
C ASN A 196 3.02 -2.08 16.72
N TYR A 197 2.19 -1.17 16.22
CA TYR A 197 1.41 -1.35 14.99
C TYR A 197 2.29 -1.72 13.79
N SER A 198 3.47 -1.10 13.66
CA SER A 198 4.47 -1.45 12.63
C SER A 198 4.90 -2.92 12.70
N HIS A 199 5.13 -3.44 13.91
CA HIS A 199 5.50 -4.86 14.10
C HIS A 199 4.34 -5.78 13.74
N ILE A 200 3.10 -5.41 14.06
CA ILE A 200 1.90 -6.17 13.68
C ILE A 200 1.77 -6.22 12.15
N LEU A 201 1.99 -5.10 11.45
CA LEU A 201 1.98 -5.07 9.98
C LEU A 201 3.07 -5.96 9.37
N VAL A 202 4.24 -6.07 10.00
CA VAL A 202 5.29 -7.02 9.59
C VAL A 202 4.82 -8.46 9.76
N LEU A 203 4.17 -8.81 10.87
CA LEU A 203 3.59 -10.16 11.06
C LEU A 203 2.59 -10.50 9.94
N LEU A 204 1.67 -9.58 9.63
CA LEU A 204 0.72 -9.75 8.53
C LEU A 204 1.41 -9.84 7.16
N LEU A 205 2.46 -9.05 6.95
CA LEU A 205 3.28 -9.12 5.73
C LEU A 205 3.91 -10.50 5.56
N ARG A 206 4.43 -11.10 6.63
CA ARG A 206 5.02 -12.46 6.59
C ARG A 206 3.99 -13.52 6.24
N LEU A 207 2.79 -13.46 6.82
CA LEU A 207 1.69 -14.35 6.45
C LEU A 207 1.31 -14.21 4.97
N ARG A 208 1.23 -12.97 4.45
CA ARG A 208 0.96 -12.72 3.03
C ARG A 208 2.07 -13.25 2.11
N GLN A 209 3.33 -13.18 2.53
CA GLN A 209 4.46 -13.76 1.80
C GLN A 209 4.38 -15.30 1.78
N ALA A 210 4.03 -15.92 2.91
CA ALA A 210 3.82 -17.37 3.01
C ALA A 210 2.71 -17.84 2.05
N CYS A 211 1.62 -17.09 1.91
CA CYS A 211 0.57 -17.40 0.93
C CYS A 211 1.01 -17.32 -0.54
N CYS A 212 2.12 -16.62 -0.83
CA CYS A 212 2.61 -16.49 -2.19
C CYS A 212 3.64 -17.57 -2.53
N HIS A 213 4.72 -17.64 -1.73
CA HIS A 213 5.75 -18.66 -1.88
C HIS A 213 6.64 -18.69 -0.64
N PRO A 214 6.91 -19.87 -0.01
CA PRO A 214 7.75 -19.97 1.19
C PRO A 214 9.17 -19.38 1.02
N HIS A 215 9.73 -19.47 -0.19
CA HIS A 215 11.04 -18.86 -0.51
C HIS A 215 11.11 -17.34 -0.28
N LEU A 216 10.00 -16.62 -0.30
CA LEU A 216 9.99 -15.18 -0.02
C LEU A 216 10.52 -14.87 1.38
N LEU A 217 10.50 -15.84 2.28
CA LEU A 217 10.95 -15.70 3.66
C LEU A 217 12.40 -16.20 3.87
N LYS A 218 13.03 -16.92 2.92
CA LYS A 218 14.32 -17.62 3.12
C LYS A 218 15.54 -16.76 3.49
N HIS A 219 15.55 -15.46 3.17
CA HIS A 219 16.64 -14.54 3.58
C HIS A 219 16.28 -13.70 4.81
N GLU A 220 15.04 -13.79 5.28
CA GLU A 220 14.54 -13.07 6.46
C GLU A 220 14.26 -14.06 7.61
N PHE A 221 14.60 -15.34 7.41
CA PHE A 221 14.59 -16.38 8.43
C PHE A 221 15.91 -16.46 9.23
N VAL A 222 16.89 -15.61 8.93
CA VAL A 222 18.08 -15.46 9.78
C VAL A 222 17.84 -14.36 10.83
N ASP A 223 17.09 -13.32 10.47
CA ASP A 223 16.51 -12.33 11.39
C ASP A 223 15.05 -12.71 11.69
N VAL A 224 14.84 -13.92 12.19
CA VAL A 224 13.50 -14.34 12.66
C VAL A 224 13.22 -13.52 13.88
N LEU A 225 12.62 -12.38 13.58
CA LEU A 225 12.00 -11.45 14.49
C LEU A 225 13.05 -10.51 15.14
N PRO A 226 12.72 -9.21 15.34
CA PRO A 226 13.61 -8.37 16.12
C PRO A 226 13.85 -9.07 17.46
N GLY A 227 15.11 -9.43 17.71
CA GLY A 227 15.57 -9.80 19.03
C GLY A 227 15.26 -8.64 19.95
N ASP A 228 14.95 -8.94 21.21
CA ASP A 228 14.63 -7.92 22.21
C ASP A 228 15.86 -7.02 22.56
N GLU A 229 16.89 -6.94 21.70
CA GLU A 229 18.14 -6.17 21.92
C GLU A 229 18.43 -5.05 20.91
N ASP A 230 17.79 -4.97 19.73
CA ASP A 230 18.12 -3.93 18.74
C ASP A 230 17.15 -2.73 18.79
N ALA A 231 17.28 -1.94 19.85
CA ALA A 231 16.67 -0.60 19.94
C ALA A 231 17.49 0.49 19.19
N HIS A 232 18.59 0.14 18.53
CA HIS A 232 19.55 1.12 18.00
C HIS A 232 20.20 0.75 16.66
N ASP A 233 19.50 0.22 15.66
CA ASP A 233 19.91 0.53 14.28
C ASP A 233 18.78 0.30 13.27
N ALA A 234 18.25 1.38 12.71
CA ALA A 234 17.35 1.34 11.56
C ALA A 234 18.08 1.96 10.37
N GLY A 235 19.16 1.30 9.95
CA GLY A 235 19.85 1.55 8.69
C GLY A 235 19.08 0.94 7.51
N ASP A 236 18.46 1.83 6.72
CA ASP A 236 18.32 1.73 5.27
C ASP A 236 17.70 0.46 4.62
N ASP A 237 16.37 0.31 4.69
CA ASP A 237 15.58 -0.08 3.49
C ASP A 237 14.12 0.44 3.56
N SER A 238 13.98 1.73 3.87
CA SER A 238 12.68 2.39 4.00
C SER A 238 12.16 2.92 2.65
N ARG A 239 11.58 2.04 1.82
CA ARG A 239 10.70 2.46 0.70
C ARG A 239 9.30 1.85 0.72
N VAL A 240 8.84 1.35 1.86
CA VAL A 240 7.40 1.16 2.10
C VAL A 240 6.81 2.51 2.54
N ARG A 241 6.08 3.12 1.62
CA ARG A 241 5.39 4.41 1.77
C ARG A 241 4.54 4.43 3.07
N ARG A 242 4.96 5.23 4.06
CA ARG A 242 4.10 5.69 5.16
C ARG A 242 3.07 6.66 4.60
N ASP A 243 1.91 6.18 4.17
CA ASP A 243 0.71 7.01 4.02
C ASP A 243 -0.51 6.10 4.19
N GLY A 244 -1.11 6.05 5.38
CA GLY A 244 -2.35 5.29 5.60
C GLY A 244 -2.71 4.84 7.02
N ALA A 245 -1.94 5.17 8.05
CA ALA A 245 -2.19 4.65 9.42
C ALA A 245 -3.49 5.15 10.08
N GLY A 246 -4.15 6.17 9.53
CA GLY A 246 -5.33 6.78 10.14
C GLY A 246 -6.64 5.98 9.99
N SER A 247 -6.79 5.12 8.98
CA SER A 247 -8.07 4.42 8.72
C SER A 247 -8.05 2.92 9.04
N GLN A 248 -6.91 2.35 9.44
CA GLN A 248 -6.80 0.94 9.85
C GLN A 248 -6.73 0.74 11.37
N ALA A 249 -6.49 1.82 12.13
CA ALA A 249 -6.57 1.82 13.59
C ALA A 249 -7.98 1.48 14.11
N GLU A 250 -9.02 1.93 13.40
CA GLU A 250 -10.43 1.69 13.73
C GLU A 250 -10.85 0.21 13.62
N LEU A 251 -10.08 -0.62 12.92
CA LEU A 251 -10.39 -2.04 12.76
C LEU A 251 -9.94 -2.88 13.98
N VAL A 252 -8.93 -2.41 14.72
CA VAL A 252 -8.39 -3.10 15.89
C VAL A 252 -9.25 -2.83 17.14
N GLU A 253 -9.90 -1.66 17.23
CA GLU A 253 -10.85 -1.35 18.32
C GLU A 253 -12.18 -2.09 18.22
N ARG A 254 -12.47 -2.79 17.11
CA ARG A 254 -13.74 -3.50 16.87
C ARG A 254 -13.63 -5.03 16.94
N MET A 255 -12.47 -5.56 17.33
CA MET A 255 -12.29 -7.00 17.53
C MET A 255 -12.60 -7.36 18.99
N ASP A 256 -13.86 -7.74 19.24
CA ASP A 256 -14.22 -8.41 20.49
C ASP A 256 -13.49 -9.75 20.61
N PRO A 257 -13.05 -10.15 21.82
CA PRO A 257 -12.29 -11.38 22.05
C PRO A 257 -13.10 -12.68 21.88
N GLU A 258 -14.41 -12.60 21.62
CA GLU A 258 -15.29 -13.77 21.44
C GLU A 258 -15.86 -13.84 20.02
N VAL A 259 -15.05 -14.32 19.07
CA VAL A 259 -15.58 -14.81 17.79
C VAL A 259 -15.13 -16.26 17.62
N GLY A 260 -16.03 -17.18 17.97
CA GLY A 260 -15.89 -18.61 17.72
C GLY A 260 -15.86 -18.93 16.21
N PRO A 261 -15.46 -20.16 15.84
CA PRO A 261 -15.26 -20.54 14.44
C PRO A 261 -16.56 -20.42 13.63
N SER A 262 -16.48 -19.72 12.50
CA SER A 262 -17.48 -19.74 11.44
C SER A 262 -17.70 -21.17 10.97
N THR A 263 -18.92 -21.67 11.16
CA THR A 263 -19.40 -22.98 10.75
C THR A 263 -19.54 -23.06 9.23
N TYR A 264 -18.76 -23.94 8.60
CA TYR A 264 -19.10 -24.51 7.29
C TYR A 264 -20.08 -25.67 7.50
N PRO A 265 -21.16 -25.80 6.70
CA PRO A 265 -22.11 -26.89 6.84
C PRO A 265 -21.53 -28.17 6.22
N GLY A 266 -21.37 -29.21 7.03
CA GLY A 266 -21.20 -30.58 6.53
C GLY A 266 -20.13 -31.41 7.24
N SER A 267 -20.42 -31.91 8.44
CA SER A 267 -19.99 -33.25 8.89
C SER A 267 -20.59 -33.55 10.26
N SER A 268 -21.18 -34.72 10.37
CA SER A 268 -21.92 -35.28 11.51
C SER A 268 -21.11 -35.38 12.81
N SER A 269 -21.88 -35.32 13.90
CA SER A 269 -21.52 -35.45 15.31
C SER A 269 -20.73 -36.71 15.70
N SER A 270 -19.71 -36.54 16.54
CA SER A 270 -19.48 -37.37 17.73
C SER A 270 -18.52 -36.67 18.71
N ALA A 271 -18.65 -37.07 19.98
CA ALA A 271 -18.22 -36.41 21.21
C ALA A 271 -16.70 -36.27 21.45
N ALA A 272 -16.33 -35.22 22.21
CA ALA A 272 -15.30 -35.13 23.26
C ALA A 272 -14.93 -33.64 23.38
N GLY A 273 -14.89 -33.02 24.56
CA GLY A 273 -13.92 -33.28 25.62
C GLY A 273 -13.32 -31.92 25.99
N SER A 274 -13.17 -31.67 27.28
CA SER A 274 -12.66 -30.41 27.84
C SER A 274 -11.32 -30.00 27.22
N ALA A 275 -11.16 -28.70 26.95
CA ALA A 275 -9.95 -28.12 26.38
C ALA A 275 -8.75 -28.35 27.32
N PRO A 276 -7.59 -28.82 26.82
CA PRO A 276 -6.35 -28.75 27.57
C PRO A 276 -5.75 -27.36 27.41
N ASP A 277 -5.16 -26.87 28.51
CA ASP A 277 -4.38 -25.65 28.58
C ASP A 277 -3.25 -25.66 27.54
N ALA A 278 -3.07 -24.51 26.86
CA ALA A 278 -2.02 -24.31 25.90
C ALA A 278 -0.67 -24.11 26.61
N GLU A 279 -0.09 -25.21 27.09
CA GLU A 279 1.32 -25.25 27.49
C GLU A 279 2.22 -25.49 26.27
N GLY A 280 3.27 -24.67 26.19
CA GLY A 280 4.55 -25.00 25.54
C GLY A 280 4.52 -25.41 24.06
N VAL A 281 4.31 -24.45 23.15
CA VAL A 281 4.82 -24.64 21.78
C VAL A 281 6.32 -24.44 21.82
N ASP A 282 7.08 -25.53 21.75
CA ASP A 282 8.54 -25.50 21.70
C ASP A 282 9.02 -24.75 20.44
N ASP A 283 9.60 -23.58 20.65
CA ASP A 283 10.15 -22.73 19.58
C ASP A 283 11.21 -23.48 18.76
N ASN A 284 11.92 -24.45 19.37
CA ASN A 284 12.87 -25.30 18.66
C ASN A 284 12.19 -26.23 17.67
N MET A 285 11.04 -26.84 17.99
CA MET A 285 10.34 -27.74 17.07
C MET A 285 9.88 -27.03 15.80
N VAL A 286 9.44 -25.76 15.91
CA VAL A 286 9.02 -24.97 14.75
C VAL A 286 10.23 -24.51 13.93
N VAL A 287 11.30 -24.08 14.58
CA VAL A 287 12.57 -23.75 13.91
C VAL A 287 13.16 -24.98 13.22
N GLU A 288 13.04 -26.15 13.83
CA GLU A 288 13.56 -27.41 13.32
C GLU A 288 12.70 -27.98 12.18
N THR A 289 11.37 -27.86 12.27
CA THR A 289 10.45 -28.18 11.16
C THR A 289 10.69 -27.22 9.98
N THR A 290 10.90 -25.93 10.26
CA THR A 290 11.20 -24.93 9.23
C THR A 290 12.60 -25.11 8.65
N LYS A 291 13.60 -25.48 9.46
CA LYS A 291 14.96 -25.85 9.00
C LYS A 291 14.95 -27.17 8.25
N LYS A 292 14.12 -28.16 8.61
CA LYS A 292 13.93 -29.39 7.81
C LYS A 292 13.25 -29.09 6.47
N LEU A 293 12.30 -28.17 6.44
CA LEU A 293 11.60 -27.76 5.22
C LEU A 293 12.41 -26.79 4.34
N CYS A 294 13.32 -26.00 4.91
CA CYS A 294 14.17 -25.05 4.18
C CYS A 294 15.60 -25.56 3.93
N GLY A 295 16.08 -26.53 4.72
CA GLY A 295 17.45 -27.05 4.75
C GLY A 295 17.71 -28.14 3.71
N SER A 296 16.68 -28.82 3.22
CA SER A 296 16.75 -29.49 1.93
C SER A 296 16.48 -28.42 0.86
N GLN A 297 17.52 -28.12 0.09
CA GLN A 297 17.58 -27.04 -0.90
C GLN A 297 16.46 -27.10 -1.98
N GLU A 298 15.67 -28.18 -1.99
CA GLU A 298 14.75 -28.59 -3.06
C GLU A 298 13.26 -28.73 -2.64
N VAL A 299 12.87 -28.61 -1.36
CA VAL A 299 11.48 -28.96 -0.95
C VAL A 299 10.40 -28.03 -1.53
N PHE A 300 10.75 -26.79 -1.88
CA PHE A 300 9.83 -25.84 -2.51
C PHE A 300 10.38 -25.34 -3.84
N LEU A 301 10.39 -26.23 -4.83
CA LEU A 301 10.52 -25.86 -6.25
C LEU A 301 9.26 -25.14 -6.77
N SER A 302 8.09 -25.40 -6.18
CA SER A 302 6.83 -24.74 -6.54
C SER A 302 5.96 -24.41 -5.31
N SER A 303 4.96 -23.55 -5.51
CA SER A 303 3.87 -23.28 -4.56
C SER A 303 2.52 -23.46 -5.25
N THR A 304 1.47 -23.77 -4.49
CA THR A 304 0.12 -23.99 -5.04
C THR A 304 -0.40 -22.80 -5.83
N LYS A 305 -0.05 -21.58 -5.39
CA LYS A 305 -0.40 -20.35 -6.10
C LYS A 305 0.38 -20.19 -7.41
N LEU A 306 1.65 -20.58 -7.44
CA LEU A 306 2.44 -20.60 -8.67
C LEU A 306 1.86 -21.62 -9.65
N ASP A 307 1.59 -22.84 -9.20
CA ASP A 307 1.04 -23.92 -10.04
C ASP A 307 -0.29 -23.51 -10.68
N ARG A 308 -1.22 -22.96 -9.88
CA ARG A 308 -2.50 -22.46 -10.37
C ARG A 308 -2.35 -21.31 -11.36
N MET A 309 -1.39 -20.41 -11.14
CA MET A 309 -1.13 -19.33 -12.07
C MET A 309 -0.56 -19.86 -13.39
N ILE A 310 0.33 -20.85 -13.35
CA ILE A 310 0.89 -21.50 -14.53
C ILE A 310 -0.21 -22.20 -15.32
N GLU A 311 -1.09 -22.94 -14.63
CA GLU A 311 -2.25 -23.59 -15.23
C GLU A 311 -3.15 -22.56 -15.96
N ALA A 312 -3.41 -21.41 -15.32
CA ALA A 312 -4.19 -20.32 -15.91
C ALA A 312 -3.50 -19.69 -17.13
N ILE A 313 -2.19 -19.48 -17.08
CA ILE A 313 -1.38 -18.97 -18.20
C ILE A 313 -1.44 -19.93 -19.38
N HIS A 314 -1.24 -21.23 -19.15
CA HIS A 314 -1.30 -22.24 -20.20
C HIS A 314 -2.71 -22.41 -20.78
N LYS A 315 -3.76 -22.30 -19.95
CA LYS A 315 -5.16 -22.28 -20.40
C LYS A 315 -5.42 -21.06 -21.28
N SER A 316 -4.97 -19.87 -20.88
CA SER A 316 -5.13 -18.64 -21.65
C SER A 316 -4.35 -18.67 -22.97
N ARG A 317 -3.10 -19.12 -22.98
CA ARG A 317 -2.29 -19.27 -24.22
C ARG A 317 -2.93 -20.24 -25.22
N ARG A 318 -3.58 -21.32 -24.74
CA ARG A 318 -4.28 -22.28 -25.61
C ARG A 318 -5.58 -21.71 -26.17
N ASN A 319 -6.37 -21.02 -25.35
CA ASN A 319 -7.66 -20.48 -25.77
C ASN A 319 -7.52 -19.23 -26.64
N PHE A 320 -6.46 -18.46 -26.44
CA PHE A 320 -6.22 -17.18 -27.11
C PHE A 320 -4.78 -17.09 -27.64
N PRO A 321 -4.44 -17.83 -28.70
CA PRO A 321 -3.09 -17.81 -29.27
C PRO A 321 -2.76 -16.39 -29.80
N GLY A 322 -1.66 -15.82 -29.34
CA GLY A 322 -1.20 -14.48 -29.73
C GLY A 322 -1.54 -13.36 -28.72
N GLU A 323 -2.32 -13.65 -27.68
CA GLU A 323 -2.56 -12.68 -26.61
C GLU A 323 -1.34 -12.55 -25.68
N LYS A 324 -1.11 -11.32 -25.21
CA LYS A 324 -0.05 -11.00 -24.24
C LYS A 324 -0.61 -11.08 -22.82
N ILE A 325 0.11 -11.78 -21.95
CA ILE A 325 -0.24 -11.92 -20.54
C ILE A 325 0.62 -10.97 -19.71
N ILE A 326 -0.03 -10.20 -18.84
CA ILE A 326 0.65 -9.31 -17.88
C ILE A 326 0.44 -9.87 -16.48
N VAL A 327 1.54 -10.16 -15.78
CA VAL A 327 1.53 -10.65 -14.40
C VAL A 327 1.97 -9.52 -13.47
N PHE A 328 1.13 -9.19 -12.49
CA PHE A 328 1.44 -8.21 -11.45
C PHE A 328 1.76 -8.92 -10.13
N SER A 329 2.82 -8.47 -9.44
CA SER A 329 3.18 -8.94 -8.10
C SER A 329 3.62 -7.76 -7.24
N GLN A 330 3.23 -7.77 -5.97
CA GLN A 330 3.73 -6.82 -4.97
C GLN A 330 5.16 -7.17 -4.50
N PHE A 331 5.58 -8.42 -4.70
CA PHE A 331 6.90 -8.90 -4.28
C PHE A 331 7.81 -9.08 -5.50
N THR A 332 8.85 -8.27 -5.61
CA THR A 332 9.86 -8.36 -6.68
C THR A 332 10.57 -9.72 -6.69
N ARG A 333 10.80 -10.30 -5.50
CA ARG A 333 11.37 -11.65 -5.35
C ARG A 333 10.47 -12.73 -5.94
N LEU A 334 9.15 -12.56 -5.94
CA LEU A 334 8.23 -13.52 -6.57
C LEU A 334 8.40 -13.51 -8.10
N VAL A 335 8.62 -12.33 -8.69
CA VAL A 335 8.91 -12.19 -10.12
C VAL A 335 10.22 -12.88 -10.48
N ARG A 336 11.25 -12.80 -9.62
CA ARG A 336 12.50 -13.54 -9.82
C ARG A 336 12.32 -15.05 -9.74
N ILE A 337 11.46 -15.55 -8.84
CA ILE A 337 11.12 -16.98 -8.77
C ILE A 337 10.45 -17.41 -10.08
N LEU A 338 9.50 -16.63 -10.58
CA LEU A 338 8.83 -16.91 -11.86
C LEU A 338 9.79 -16.95 -13.04
N LEU A 339 10.75 -16.02 -13.10
CA LEU A 339 11.78 -16.02 -14.14
C LEU A 339 12.67 -17.27 -14.06
N ARG A 340 13.06 -17.71 -12.86
CA ARG A 340 13.90 -18.91 -12.67
C ARG A 340 13.20 -20.20 -13.07
N CYS A 341 11.89 -20.25 -12.97
CA CYS A 341 11.11 -21.40 -13.41
C CYS A 341 10.94 -21.46 -14.94
N GLY A 342 11.59 -20.58 -15.72
CA GLY A 342 11.68 -20.68 -17.18
C GLY A 342 10.42 -20.28 -17.95
N PHE A 343 9.52 -19.50 -17.33
CA PHE A 343 8.19 -19.23 -17.91
C PHE A 343 8.13 -18.10 -18.95
N PHE A 344 9.19 -17.32 -19.10
CA PHE A 344 9.23 -16.13 -19.96
C PHE A 344 10.16 -16.26 -21.17
N ASP A 345 10.71 -17.45 -21.42
CA ASP A 345 11.49 -17.76 -22.63
C ASP A 345 10.60 -18.16 -23.81
#